data_AF-A0A8I1QNZ3-F1
#
_entry.id   AF-A0A8I1QNZ3-F1
#
_cell.length_a   1.000
_cell.length_b   1.000
_cell.length_c   1.000
_cell.angle_alpha   90.00
_cell.angle_beta   90.00
_cell.angle_gamma   90.00
#
_symmetry.space_group_name_H-M   'P 1'
#
loop_
_entity.id
_entity.type
_entity.pdbx_description
1 polymer ?
#
loop_
_entity_poly.entity_id
_entity_poly.type
_entity_poly.pdbx_seq_one_letter_code
_entity_poly.pdbx_strand_id
1 'polypeptide(L)'
;MSMRRLPLPALALAAALLPWCAAAAEIWRWVDRDGYVHYSQAVDIPERYRASAVPADAPLPPGTSACEAAWHRYAASQACFDAYRLVGGGLKPEAFQRCRELPEPEPCR
;
A
#
# COMPACT_ATOMS: atom_id res chain seq x y z
N MET A 1 41.88 44.70 -24.93
CA MET A 1 40.63 43.98 -24.61
C MET A 1 40.87 43.20 -23.32
N SER A 2 40.17 43.57 -22.25
CA SER A 2 40.36 43.03 -20.90
C SER A 2 39.38 41.86 -20.68
N MET A 3 39.90 40.64 -20.54
CA MET A 3 39.09 39.47 -20.18
C MET A 3 38.84 39.48 -18.67
N ARG A 4 37.62 39.82 -18.27
CA ARG A 4 37.16 39.67 -16.89
C ARG A 4 37.02 38.17 -16.58
N ARG A 5 37.84 37.65 -15.67
CA ARG A 5 37.67 36.31 -15.09
C ARG A 5 36.51 36.37 -14.10
N LEU A 6 35.44 35.63 -14.37
CA LEU A 6 34.34 35.42 -13.42
C LEU A 6 34.79 34.39 -12.36
N PRO A 7 34.65 34.66 -11.06
CA PRO A 7 34.87 33.66 -10.03
C PRO A 7 33.69 32.67 -10.03
N LEU A 8 33.99 31.38 -9.85
CA LEU A 8 33.00 30.34 -9.58
C LEU A 8 32.83 30.23 -8.05
N PRO A 9 31.89 30.91 -7.39
CA PRO A 9 31.50 30.52 -6.05
C PRO A 9 30.46 29.41 -6.14
N ALA A 10 30.73 28.32 -5.42
CA ALA A 10 29.72 27.47 -4.79
C ALA A 10 28.60 26.94 -5.68
N LEU A 11 28.87 25.87 -6.43
CA LEU A 11 27.82 24.90 -6.77
C LEU A 11 27.31 24.30 -5.47
N ALA A 12 26.12 24.77 -5.09
CA ALA A 12 25.44 24.50 -3.84
C ALA A 12 25.28 23.00 -3.56
N LEU A 13 25.70 22.59 -2.37
CA LEU A 13 25.14 21.43 -1.68
C LEU A 13 23.64 21.67 -1.46
N ALA A 14 22.78 21.26 -2.39
CA ALA A 14 21.33 21.38 -2.26
C ALA A 14 20.60 20.06 -2.56
N ALA A 15 21.23 18.91 -2.27
CA ALA A 15 20.67 17.59 -2.56
C ALA A 15 20.09 16.85 -1.34
N ALA A 16 20.02 17.46 -0.15
CA ALA A 16 19.82 16.71 1.12
C ALA A 16 18.44 16.84 1.79
N LEU A 17 17.41 17.39 1.12
CA LEU A 17 16.09 17.58 1.75
C LEU A 17 14.92 16.98 0.95
N LEU A 18 15.16 15.99 0.09
CA LEU A 18 14.03 15.23 -0.46
C LEU A 18 13.43 14.40 0.69
N PRO A 19 12.18 14.65 1.11
CA PRO A 19 11.52 13.85 2.11
C PRO A 19 11.46 12.41 1.60
N TRP A 20 11.97 11.48 2.39
CA TRP A 20 11.80 10.05 2.13
C TRP A 20 10.33 9.72 2.42
N CYS A 21 9.43 10.08 1.51
CA CYS A 21 8.06 9.60 1.55
C CYS A 21 8.09 8.11 1.30
N ALA A 22 8.22 7.37 2.40
CA ALA A 22 7.90 5.97 2.51
C ALA A 22 6.45 5.76 2.06
N ALA A 23 6.22 5.49 0.78
CA ALA A 23 4.92 5.06 0.31
C ALA A 23 4.52 3.78 1.09
N ALA A 24 3.32 3.77 1.66
CA ALA A 24 2.73 2.54 2.18
C ALA A 24 2.44 1.60 1.01
N ALA A 25 2.36 0.29 1.26
CA ALA A 25 1.89 -0.63 0.23
C ALA A 25 0.41 -0.30 -0.03
N GLU A 26 0.10 0.26 -1.20
CA GLU A 26 -1.27 0.58 -1.56
C GLU A 26 -2.02 -0.72 -1.87
N ILE A 27 -2.96 -1.08 -0.99
CA ILE A 27 -3.77 -2.28 -1.12
C ILE A 27 -5.07 -1.95 -1.84
N TRP A 28 -5.44 -2.82 -2.76
CA TRP A 28 -6.61 -2.71 -3.60
C TRP A 28 -7.55 -3.87 -3.35
N ARG A 29 -8.86 -3.60 -3.44
CA ARG A 29 -9.94 -4.57 -3.40
C ARG A 29 -10.46 -4.80 -4.82
N TRP A 30 -10.54 -6.04 -5.23
CA TRP A 30 -11.14 -6.43 -6.51
C TRP A 30 -11.96 -7.71 -6.36
N VAL A 31 -12.87 -7.96 -7.31
CA VAL A 31 -13.75 -9.12 -7.29
C VAL A 31 -13.45 -9.96 -8.52
N ASP A 32 -13.25 -11.26 -8.34
CA ASP A 32 -13.04 -12.17 -9.45
C ASP A 32 -14.35 -12.59 -10.13
N ARG A 33 -14.24 -13.42 -11.17
CA ARG A 33 -15.39 -13.91 -11.94
C ARG A 33 -16.36 -14.75 -11.10
N ASP A 34 -15.86 -15.39 -10.04
CA ASP A 34 -16.61 -16.31 -9.19
C ASP A 34 -17.24 -15.54 -8.00
N GLY A 35 -17.01 -14.22 -7.93
CA GLY A 35 -17.55 -13.33 -6.92
C GLY A 35 -16.69 -13.22 -5.66
N TYR A 36 -15.50 -13.81 -5.62
CA TYR A 36 -14.61 -13.71 -4.46
C TYR A 36 -13.94 -12.35 -4.42
N VAL A 37 -13.94 -11.76 -3.22
CA VAL A 37 -13.25 -10.50 -2.94
C VAL A 37 -11.79 -10.80 -2.62
N HIS A 38 -10.89 -10.16 -3.35
CA HIS A 38 -9.44 -10.25 -3.17
C HIS A 38 -8.87 -8.92 -2.70
N TYR A 39 -7.79 -9.01 -1.92
CA TYR A 39 -6.99 -7.87 -1.47
C TYR A 39 -5.55 -8.08 -1.88
N SER A 40 -4.98 -7.14 -2.64
CA SER A 40 -3.60 -7.26 -3.13
C SER A 40 -3.00 -5.90 -3.43
N GLN A 41 -1.70 -5.85 -3.71
CA GLN A 41 -1.10 -4.69 -4.34
C GLN A 41 -1.60 -4.57 -5.79
N ALA A 42 -1.55 -3.35 -6.35
CA ALA A 42 -1.97 -3.09 -7.73
C ALA A 42 -1.23 -3.96 -8.77
N VAL A 43 0.05 -4.23 -8.54
CA VAL A 43 0.90 -5.06 -9.42
C VAL A 43 0.41 -6.50 -9.53
N ASP A 44 -0.25 -7.01 -8.48
CA ASP A 44 -0.72 -8.40 -8.40
C ASP A 44 -2.15 -8.56 -8.94
N ILE A 45 -2.84 -7.47 -9.31
CA ILE A 45 -4.20 -7.52 -9.85
C ILE A 45 -4.14 -7.99 -11.32
N PRO A 46 -4.84 -9.09 -11.69
CA PRO A 46 -4.93 -9.51 -13.07
C PRO A 46 -5.52 -8.41 -13.97
N GLU A 47 -4.96 -8.23 -15.18
CA GLU A 47 -5.34 -7.15 -16.13
C GLU A 47 -6.85 -6.94 -16.24
N ARG A 48 -7.60 -8.03 -16.42
CA ARG A 48 -9.06 -8.03 -16.59
C ARG A 48 -9.86 -7.43 -15.43
N TYR A 49 -9.26 -7.32 -14.24
CA TYR A 49 -9.94 -6.79 -13.04
C TYR A 49 -9.42 -5.42 -12.61
N ARG A 50 -8.35 -4.89 -13.23
CA ARG A 50 -7.76 -3.60 -12.82
C ARG A 50 -8.72 -2.43 -12.97
N ALA A 51 -9.53 -2.43 -14.03
CA ALA A 51 -10.50 -1.35 -14.28
C ALA A 51 -11.62 -1.28 -13.22
N SER A 52 -11.90 -2.39 -12.54
CA SER A 52 -12.92 -2.49 -11.47
C SER A 52 -12.32 -2.50 -10.07
N ALA A 53 -11.00 -2.55 -9.93
CA ALA A 53 -10.35 -2.52 -8.64
C ALA A 53 -10.53 -1.15 -7.98
N VAL A 54 -10.72 -1.14 -6.67
CA VAL A 54 -10.84 0.08 -5.86
C VAL A 54 -9.82 0.04 -4.73
N PRO A 55 -9.39 1.19 -4.18
CA PRO A 55 -8.58 1.20 -2.96
C PRO A 55 -9.23 0.38 -1.86
N ALA A 56 -8.45 -0.35 -1.06
CA ALA A 56 -9.00 -1.26 -0.05
C ALA A 56 -9.76 -0.55 1.08
N ASP A 57 -9.45 0.72 1.31
CA ASP A 57 -10.13 1.61 2.25
C ASP A 57 -11.35 2.33 1.63
N ALA A 58 -11.63 2.11 0.35
CA ALA A 58 -12.84 2.62 -0.29
C ALA A 58 -14.09 2.06 0.41
N PRO A 59 -15.17 2.85 0.49
CA PRO A 59 -16.42 2.43 1.11
C PRO A 59 -16.86 1.03 0.65
N LEU A 60 -17.36 0.25 1.60
CA LEU A 60 -17.94 -1.06 1.33
C LEU A 60 -19.33 -0.89 0.68
N PRO A 61 -19.80 -1.89 -0.08
CA PRO A 61 -21.14 -1.88 -0.64
C PRO A 61 -22.22 -1.62 0.44
N PRO A 62 -23.33 -0.93 0.08
CA PRO A 62 -24.46 -0.80 0.98
C PRO A 62 -24.96 -2.17 1.44
N GLY A 63 -25.32 -2.29 2.72
CA GLY A 63 -25.80 -3.54 3.31
C GLY A 63 -24.70 -4.44 3.88
N THR A 64 -23.42 -4.12 3.70
CA THR A 64 -22.33 -4.82 4.40
C THR A 64 -22.48 -4.66 5.91
N SER A 65 -22.58 -5.79 6.60
CA SER A 65 -22.72 -5.84 8.06
C SER A 65 -21.44 -5.37 8.78
N ALA A 66 -21.55 -5.05 10.06
CA ALA A 66 -20.39 -4.69 10.87
C ALA A 66 -19.37 -5.84 10.97
N CYS A 67 -19.83 -7.09 10.98
CA CYS A 67 -18.96 -8.26 10.98
C CYS A 67 -18.17 -8.38 9.68
N GLU A 68 -18.85 -8.36 8.54
CA GLU A 68 -18.20 -8.40 7.22
C GLU A 68 -17.23 -7.24 7.06
N ALA A 69 -17.61 -6.04 7.49
CA ALA A 69 -16.72 -4.88 7.45
C ALA A 69 -15.46 -5.07 8.31
N ALA A 70 -15.54 -5.78 9.43
CA ALA A 70 -14.36 -6.13 10.23
C ALA A 70 -13.45 -7.11 9.49
N TRP A 71 -14.02 -8.14 8.88
CA TRP A 71 -13.28 -9.10 8.05
C TRP A 71 -12.64 -8.45 6.82
N HIS A 72 -13.31 -7.51 6.16
CA HIS A 72 -12.75 -6.73 5.05
C HIS A 72 -11.53 -5.90 5.50
N ARG A 73 -11.59 -5.27 6.68
CA ARG A 73 -10.44 -4.52 7.23
C ARG A 73 -9.28 -5.46 7.61
N TYR A 74 -9.59 -6.60 8.22
CA TYR A 74 -8.58 -7.60 8.58
C TYR A 74 -7.90 -8.18 7.35
N ALA A 75 -8.65 -8.56 6.31
CA ALA A 75 -8.10 -9.07 5.06
C ALA A 75 -7.19 -8.04 4.36
N ALA A 76 -7.60 -6.77 4.32
CA ALA A 76 -6.76 -5.68 3.79
C ALA A 76 -5.45 -5.50 4.61
N SER A 77 -5.53 -5.65 5.94
CA SER A 77 -4.36 -5.62 6.83
C SER A 77 -3.41 -6.78 6.51
N GLN A 78 -3.90 -8.02 6.42
CA GLN A 78 -3.09 -9.19 6.09
C GLN A 78 -2.40 -9.03 4.73
N ALA A 79 -3.13 -8.59 3.70
CA ALA A 79 -2.56 -8.31 2.37
C ALA A 79 -1.47 -7.23 2.40
N CYS A 80 -1.59 -6.23 3.28
CA CYS A 80 -0.53 -5.25 3.50
C CYS A 80 0.74 -5.92 4.04
N PHE A 81 0.62 -6.74 5.09
CA PHE A 81 1.77 -7.46 5.66
C PHE A 81 2.38 -8.48 4.70
N ASP A 82 1.57 -9.12 3.86
CA ASP A 82 2.05 -10.06 2.85
C ASP A 82 3.02 -9.42 1.85
N ALA A 83 2.83 -8.14 1.51
CA ALA A 83 3.77 -7.37 0.69
C ALA A 83 5.18 -7.24 1.32
N TYR A 84 5.31 -7.46 2.62
CA TYR A 84 6.57 -7.38 3.38
C TYR A 84 7.12 -8.75 3.81
N ARG A 85 6.47 -9.85 3.40
CA ARG A 85 6.88 -11.20 3.74
C ARG A 85 8.19 -11.56 3.00
N LEU A 86 9.12 -12.13 3.75
CA LEU A 86 10.41 -12.61 3.26
C LEU A 86 10.33 -14.08 2.89
N VAL A 87 11.24 -14.52 2.02
CA VAL A 87 11.49 -15.95 1.79
C VAL A 87 11.89 -16.59 3.13
N GLY A 88 11.19 -17.67 3.51
CA GLY A 88 11.36 -18.31 4.82
C GLY A 88 10.35 -17.86 5.89
N GLY A 89 9.40 -16.96 5.57
CA GLY A 89 8.23 -16.66 6.40
C GLY A 89 8.38 -15.53 7.41
N GLY A 90 9.56 -14.92 7.52
CA GLY A 90 9.74 -13.70 8.32
C GLY A 90 9.05 -12.48 7.69
N LEU A 91 8.78 -11.45 8.50
CA LEU A 91 8.32 -10.15 8.03
C LEU A 91 9.45 -9.12 8.14
N LYS A 92 9.54 -8.22 7.16
CA LYS A 92 10.40 -7.03 7.29
C LYS A 92 9.88 -6.15 8.44
N PRO A 93 10.72 -5.68 9.39
CA PRO A 93 10.26 -4.86 10.51
C PRO A 93 9.52 -3.58 10.09
N GLU A 94 9.84 -3.02 8.93
CA GLU A 94 9.19 -1.85 8.37
C GLU A 94 7.70 -2.08 8.05
N ALA A 95 7.26 -3.34 7.97
CA ALA A 95 5.85 -3.67 7.80
C ALA A 95 4.99 -3.07 8.91
N PHE A 96 5.43 -3.16 10.16
CA PHE A 96 4.71 -2.63 11.33
C PHE A 96 4.66 -1.10 11.38
N GLN A 97 5.50 -0.42 10.58
CA GLN A 97 5.47 1.04 10.44
C GLN A 97 4.50 1.49 9.34
N ARG A 98 4.18 0.60 8.39
CA ARG A 98 3.38 0.92 7.19
C ARG A 98 2.01 0.27 7.16
N CYS A 99 1.87 -0.86 7.81
CA CYS A 99 0.64 -1.64 7.88
C CYS A 99 0.05 -1.54 9.29
N ARG A 100 -1.27 -1.45 9.38
CA ARG A 100 -1.97 -1.52 10.65
C ARG A 100 -2.20 -2.98 10.99
N GLU A 101 -1.60 -3.46 12.08
CA GLU A 101 -1.95 -4.76 12.65
C GLU A 101 -3.36 -4.69 13.23
N LEU A 102 -4.20 -5.65 12.85
CA LEU A 102 -5.55 -5.79 13.36
C LEU A 102 -5.71 -7.19 13.93
N PRO A 103 -6.38 -7.33 15.09
CA PRO A 103 -6.76 -8.65 15.59
C PRO A 103 -7.71 -9.31 14.59
N GLU A 104 -7.65 -10.64 14.53
CA GLU A 104 -8.62 -11.43 13.78
C GLU A 104 -10.03 -11.16 14.33
N PRO A 105 -11.02 -10.82 13.49
CA PRO A 105 -12.40 -10.61 13.93
C PRO A 105 -13.07 -11.92 14.34
N GLU A 106 -14.11 -11.82 15.17
CA GLU A 106 -14.97 -12.96 15.43
C GLU A 106 -15.67 -13.45 14.15
N PRO A 107 -15.90 -14.77 14.01
CA PRO A 107 -16.68 -15.31 12.89
C PRO A 107 -18.07 -14.68 12.81
N CYS A 108 -18.53 -14.38 11.59
CA CYS A 108 -19.88 -13.89 11.39
C CYS A 108 -20.91 -14.97 11.74
N ARG A 109 -22.02 -14.56 12.36
CA ARG A 109 -23.12 -15.42 12.80
C ARG A 109 -24.39 -15.09 12.05
#